data_AF-A0A372Q7Q2-F1
#
_entry.id   AF-A0A372Q7Q2-F1
#
_cell.length_a   1.000
_cell.length_b   1.000
_cell.length_c   1.000
_cell.angle_alpha   90.00
_cell.angle_beta   90.00
_cell.angle_gamma   90.00
#
_symmetry.space_group_name_H-M   'P 1'
#
loop_
_entity.id
_entity.type
_entity.pdbx_description
1 polymer ?
#
loop_
_entity_poly.entity_id
_entity_poly.type
_entity_poly.pdbx_seq_one_letter_code
_entity_poly.pdbx_strand_id
1 'polypeptide(L)'
;MVNQLERLLKPDQLEPEEITLSMEKNVEMEICLGYTPVKMFHPGRLARLIFPEMVDNPIPPNIRTANIVVKALDRNQYPKLTELTTNMLNRLNDLNLLNTIISKYVSVNIRKFKENELRLNPPIQVGDLVHKEGFLYALILPGYDRLILLHIRGIWFRAIAYFDSHTEYVDFLDTFFSNYITS
;
A
#
# COMPACT_ATOMS: atom_id res chain seq x y z
N MET A 1 -20.38 -1.46 -14.19
CA MET A 1 -20.62 -2.87 -13.77
C MET A 1 -19.92 -3.01 -12.43
N VAL A 2 -20.67 -3.05 -11.32
CA VAL A 2 -20.08 -3.17 -9.97
C VAL A 2 -19.26 -4.45 -9.92
N ASN A 3 -17.98 -4.34 -9.57
CA ASN A 3 -17.03 -5.46 -9.63
C ASN A 3 -17.52 -6.55 -8.66
N GLN A 4 -17.50 -7.84 -9.04
CA GLN A 4 -18.01 -8.93 -8.18
C GLN A 4 -17.37 -8.92 -6.78
N LEU A 5 -16.17 -8.36 -6.65
CA LEU A 5 -15.43 -8.20 -5.38
C LEU A 5 -15.98 -7.15 -4.42
N GLU A 6 -16.69 -6.12 -4.89
CA GLU A 6 -17.40 -5.19 -3.99
C GLU A 6 -18.47 -5.91 -3.18
N ARG A 7 -18.97 -7.06 -3.67
CA ARG A 7 -19.94 -7.89 -2.95
C ARG A 7 -19.31 -8.68 -1.80
N LEU A 8 -17.99 -8.84 -1.79
CA LEU A 8 -17.26 -9.50 -0.69
C LEU A 8 -17.05 -8.56 0.49
N LEU A 9 -17.11 -7.25 0.25
CA LEU A 9 -16.81 -6.23 1.23
C LEU A 9 -18.08 -5.71 1.90
N LYS A 10 -17.98 -5.48 3.20
CA LYS A 10 -18.95 -4.73 3.98
C LYS A 10 -18.81 -3.23 3.70
N PRO A 11 -19.88 -2.44 3.87
CA PRO A 11 -19.83 -1.00 3.62
C PRO A 11 -18.74 -0.26 4.40
N ASP A 12 -18.40 -0.71 5.61
CA ASP A 12 -17.37 -0.10 6.45
C ASP A 12 -15.93 -0.49 6.08
N GLN A 13 -15.76 -1.43 5.14
CA GLN A 13 -14.49 -1.83 4.53
C GLN A 13 -14.19 -1.04 3.25
N LEU A 14 -15.19 -0.32 2.73
CA LEU A 14 -15.02 0.57 1.58
C LEU A 14 -14.50 1.93 2.03
N GLU A 15 -13.68 2.53 1.17
CA GLU A 15 -13.16 3.86 1.39
C GLU A 15 -14.28 4.92 1.38
N PRO A 16 -14.43 5.71 2.46
CA PRO A 16 -15.46 6.74 2.53
C PRO A 16 -15.23 7.87 1.52
N GLU A 17 -16.29 8.43 0.96
CA GLU A 17 -16.17 9.55 0.00
C GLU A 17 -15.57 10.81 0.62
N GLU A 18 -15.72 11.02 1.93
CA GLU A 18 -15.12 12.16 2.64
C GLU A 18 -13.61 11.97 2.91
N ILE A 19 -13.13 10.72 2.82
CA ILE A 19 -11.74 10.31 3.07
C ILE A 19 -11.23 9.55 1.84
N THR A 20 -11.04 10.27 0.73
CA THR A 20 -10.53 9.68 -0.51
C THR A 20 -9.29 10.39 -1.03
N LEU A 21 -8.43 9.64 -1.73
CA LEU A 21 -7.40 10.23 -2.58
C LEU A 21 -8.07 11.03 -3.72
N SER A 22 -7.41 12.11 -4.16
CA SER A 22 -7.85 12.88 -5.32
C SER A 22 -7.77 12.03 -6.59
N MET A 23 -8.50 12.44 -7.63
CA MET A 23 -8.43 11.80 -8.94
C MET A 23 -6.99 11.84 -9.50
N GLU A 24 -6.31 12.97 -9.37
CA GLU A 24 -4.90 13.13 -9.77
C GLU A 24 -4.00 12.10 -9.09
N LYS A 25 -4.16 11.88 -7.78
CA LYS A 25 -3.39 10.86 -7.06
C LYS A 25 -3.70 9.44 -7.53
N ASN A 26 -4.96 9.13 -7.86
CA ASN A 26 -5.29 7.82 -8.44
C ASN A 26 -4.62 7.62 -9.81
N VAL A 27 -4.55 8.68 -10.63
CA VAL A 27 -3.87 8.64 -11.93
C VAL A 27 -2.36 8.47 -11.76
N GLU A 28 -1.72 9.25 -10.88
CA GLU A 28 -0.30 9.10 -10.54
C GLU A 28 0.02 7.65 -10.11
N MET A 29 -0.83 7.07 -9.26
CA MET A 29 -0.67 5.69 -8.80
C MET A 29 -0.80 4.67 -9.92
N GLU A 30 -1.78 4.83 -10.80
CA GLU A 30 -1.96 3.96 -11.96
C GLU A 30 -0.75 4.03 -12.89
N ILE A 31 -0.19 5.23 -13.12
CA ILE A 31 1.02 5.41 -13.91
C ILE A 31 2.21 4.69 -13.22
N CYS A 32 2.40 4.89 -11.92
CA CYS A 32 3.52 4.28 -11.22
C CYS A 32 3.48 2.74 -11.24
N LEU A 33 2.30 2.14 -11.35
CA LEU A 33 2.11 0.68 -11.31
C LEU A 33 1.91 0.04 -12.68
N GLY A 34 1.35 0.78 -13.64
CA GLY A 34 0.89 0.28 -14.93
C GLY A 34 1.95 0.25 -16.03
N TYR A 35 3.01 1.04 -15.90
CA TYR A 35 4.05 1.12 -16.93
C TYR A 35 5.26 0.26 -16.60
N THR A 36 5.82 -0.37 -17.64
CA THR A 36 7.18 -0.91 -17.56
C THR A 36 8.15 0.27 -17.69
N PRO A 37 9.03 0.53 -16.70
CA PRO A 37 9.95 1.65 -16.78
C PRO A 37 10.85 1.51 -18.01
N VAL A 38 11.02 2.59 -18.78
CA VAL A 38 11.96 2.61 -19.93
C VAL A 38 13.40 2.39 -19.44
N LYS A 39 13.69 2.85 -18.23
CA LYS A 39 14.94 2.61 -17.51
C LYS A 39 14.62 2.16 -16.09
N MET A 40 15.02 0.94 -15.76
CA MET A 40 14.81 0.40 -14.42
C MET A 40 16.00 0.77 -13.53
N PHE A 41 15.72 1.47 -12.42
CA PHE A 41 16.77 1.98 -11.52
C PHE A 41 17.05 1.04 -10.35
N HIS A 42 16.23 0.01 -10.14
CA HIS A 42 16.30 -0.94 -9.02
C HIS A 42 16.63 -0.29 -7.67
N PRO A 43 15.89 0.77 -7.28
CA PRO A 43 16.25 1.54 -6.09
C PRO A 43 16.09 0.71 -4.81
N GLY A 44 15.27 -0.33 -4.79
CA GLY A 44 15.10 -1.25 -3.67
C GLY A 44 14.99 -0.53 -2.33
N ARG A 45 15.92 -0.81 -1.41
CA ARG A 45 15.98 -0.14 -0.10
C ARG A 45 16.60 1.26 -0.14
N LEU A 46 17.31 1.61 -1.22
CA LEU A 46 17.93 2.92 -1.42
C LEU A 46 16.92 3.97 -1.86
N ALA A 47 15.72 3.59 -2.32
CA ALA A 47 14.63 4.52 -2.63
C ALA A 47 14.50 5.61 -1.55
N ARG A 48 14.61 5.23 -0.28
CA ARG A 48 14.53 6.16 0.86
C ARG A 48 15.61 7.20 1.00
N LEU A 49 16.77 6.97 0.42
CA LEU A 49 17.86 7.93 0.41
C LEU A 49 17.72 8.91 -0.76
N ILE A 50 16.83 8.58 -1.71
CA ILE A 50 16.63 9.31 -2.96
C ILE A 50 15.38 10.18 -2.87
N PHE A 51 14.30 9.68 -2.28
CA PHE A 51 13.06 10.44 -2.15
C PHE A 51 13.03 11.25 -0.85
N PRO A 52 12.70 12.55 -0.90
CA PRO A 52 12.48 13.33 0.32
C PRO A 52 11.26 12.81 1.07
N GLU A 53 11.25 12.94 2.40
CA GLU A 53 10.03 12.72 3.17
C GLU A 53 8.94 13.67 2.65
N MET A 54 7.75 13.12 2.38
CA MET A 54 6.62 13.96 1.97
C MET A 54 6.23 14.88 3.14
N VAL A 55 6.34 16.18 2.89
CA VAL A 55 5.98 17.24 3.85
C VAL A 55 4.45 17.26 4.07
N ASP A 56 3.71 16.93 3.02
CA ASP A 56 2.25 16.90 3.04
C ASP A 56 1.78 15.47 3.36
N ASN A 57 1.06 15.33 4.48
CA ASN A 57 0.52 14.07 5.04
C ASN A 57 1.45 13.29 6.01
N PRO A 58 2.04 13.95 7.04
CA PRO A 58 2.75 13.21 8.07
C PRO A 58 1.78 12.29 8.82
N ILE A 59 2.17 11.03 8.99
CA ILE A 59 1.47 10.15 9.95
C ILE A 59 1.58 10.77 11.34
N PRO A 60 0.45 10.99 12.05
CA PRO A 60 0.48 11.46 13.41
C PRO A 60 1.35 10.58 14.34
N PRO A 61 2.14 11.18 15.24
CA PRO A 61 2.92 10.41 16.19
C PRO A 61 2.00 9.56 17.09
N ASN A 62 2.49 8.39 17.51
CA ASN A 62 1.83 7.49 18.47
C ASN A 62 0.54 6.80 17.99
N ILE A 63 0.25 6.76 16.69
CA ILE A 63 -0.82 5.91 16.17
C ILE A 63 -0.47 4.44 16.41
N ARG A 64 -1.42 3.71 17.00
CA ARG A 64 -1.36 2.25 17.21
C ARG A 64 -2.40 1.47 16.41
N THR A 65 -3.21 2.18 15.62
CA THR A 65 -4.32 1.60 14.88
C THR A 65 -4.42 2.20 13.49
N ALA A 66 -4.70 1.37 12.49
CA ALA A 66 -4.98 1.79 11.12
C ALA A 66 -6.42 1.42 10.74
N ASN A 67 -7.09 2.32 10.03
CA ASN A 67 -8.28 2.00 9.27
C ASN A 67 -7.83 1.59 7.87
N ILE A 68 -7.95 0.31 7.55
CA ILE A 68 -7.54 -0.25 6.28
C ILE A 68 -8.79 -0.50 5.45
N VAL A 69 -8.91 0.21 4.34
CA VAL A 69 -10.07 0.19 3.45
C VAL A 69 -9.68 -0.11 2.02
N VAL A 70 -10.68 -0.34 1.18
CA VAL A 70 -10.52 -0.58 -0.25
C VAL A 70 -11.38 0.40 -1.04
N LYS A 71 -10.85 0.91 -2.15
CA LYS A 71 -11.63 1.71 -3.10
C LYS A 71 -11.93 0.87 -4.34
N ALA A 72 -13.18 0.85 -4.75
CA ALA A 72 -13.56 0.39 -6.07
C ALA A 72 -13.24 1.48 -7.10
N LEU A 73 -12.30 1.19 -8.00
CA LEU A 73 -11.91 2.08 -9.08
C LEU A 73 -12.52 1.62 -10.41
N ASP A 74 -12.79 2.56 -11.32
CA ASP A 74 -13.25 2.24 -12.67
C ASP A 74 -12.14 1.50 -13.43
N ARG A 75 -12.37 0.23 -13.76
CA ARG A 75 -11.42 -0.63 -14.46
C ARG A 75 -10.95 -0.06 -15.80
N ASN A 76 -11.80 0.71 -16.48
CA ASN A 76 -11.43 1.30 -17.77
C ASN A 76 -10.42 2.44 -17.61
N GLN A 77 -10.42 3.11 -16.45
CA GLN A 77 -9.51 4.21 -16.13
C GLN A 77 -8.28 3.73 -15.35
N TYR A 78 -8.46 2.75 -14.46
CA TYR A 78 -7.43 2.24 -13.54
C TYR A 78 -7.28 0.72 -13.63
N PRO A 79 -6.96 0.16 -14.82
CA PRO A 79 -6.92 -1.28 -15.04
C PRO A 79 -5.92 -2.00 -14.11
N LYS A 80 -4.74 -1.42 -13.87
CA LYS A 80 -3.69 -2.05 -13.06
C LYS A 80 -4.01 -2.03 -11.58
N LEU A 81 -4.44 -0.88 -11.04
CA LEU A 81 -4.90 -0.82 -9.65
C LEU A 81 -6.08 -1.75 -9.40
N THR A 82 -7.01 -1.85 -10.36
CA THR A 82 -8.15 -2.78 -10.26
C THR A 82 -7.68 -4.24 -10.25
N GLU A 83 -6.71 -4.61 -11.10
CA GLU A 83 -6.12 -5.95 -11.13
C GLU A 83 -5.46 -6.30 -9.79
N LEU A 84 -4.56 -5.43 -9.29
CA LEU A 84 -3.83 -5.66 -8.04
C LEU A 84 -4.78 -5.77 -6.84
N THR A 85 -5.77 -4.88 -6.76
CA THR A 85 -6.76 -4.88 -5.68
C THR A 85 -7.63 -6.14 -5.74
N THR A 86 -8.01 -6.59 -6.94
CA THR A 86 -8.77 -7.83 -7.14
C THR A 86 -7.98 -9.05 -6.67
N ASN A 87 -6.72 -9.16 -7.08
CA ASN A 87 -5.85 -10.26 -6.70
C ASN A 87 -5.62 -10.27 -5.17
N MET A 88 -5.35 -9.11 -4.59
CA MET A 88 -5.22 -8.92 -3.13
C MET A 88 -6.46 -9.41 -2.39
N LEU A 89 -7.66 -8.99 -2.79
CA LEU A 89 -8.91 -9.36 -2.11
C LEU A 89 -9.17 -10.86 -2.18
N ASN A 90 -8.96 -11.49 -3.34
CA ASN A 90 -9.10 -12.94 -3.50
C ASN A 90 -8.13 -13.68 -2.58
N ARG A 91 -6.86 -13.29 -2.57
CA ARG A 91 -5.85 -13.90 -1.68
C ARG A 91 -6.19 -13.75 -0.21
N LEU A 92 -6.58 -12.55 0.22
CA LEU A 92 -6.99 -12.32 1.61
C LEU A 92 -8.22 -13.14 2.00
N ASN A 93 -9.15 -13.35 1.06
CA ASN A 93 -10.32 -14.19 1.28
C ASN A 93 -9.94 -15.66 1.42
N ASP A 94 -9.11 -16.18 0.51
CA ASP A 94 -8.63 -17.58 0.53
C ASP A 94 -7.89 -17.91 1.83
N LEU A 95 -7.15 -16.93 2.37
CA LEU A 95 -6.42 -17.04 3.63
C LEU A 95 -7.27 -16.76 4.87
N ASN A 96 -8.57 -16.46 4.71
CA ASN A 96 -9.48 -16.03 5.79
C ASN A 96 -8.99 -14.79 6.57
N LEU A 97 -8.22 -13.91 5.91
CA LEU A 97 -7.68 -12.67 6.48
C LEU A 97 -8.50 -11.43 6.13
N LEU A 98 -9.38 -11.52 5.11
CA LEU A 98 -10.09 -10.37 4.54
C LEU A 98 -10.77 -9.50 5.60
N ASN A 99 -11.61 -10.10 6.45
CA ASN A 99 -12.39 -9.39 7.45
C ASN A 99 -11.58 -8.93 8.67
N THR A 100 -10.40 -9.50 8.88
CA THR A 100 -9.51 -9.12 9.99
C THR A 100 -8.58 -7.98 9.60
N ILE A 101 -8.14 -7.97 8.33
CA ILE A 101 -7.16 -7.00 7.83
C ILE A 101 -7.81 -5.80 7.17
N ILE A 102 -8.83 -5.99 6.34
CA ILE A 102 -9.60 -4.87 5.79
C ILE A 102 -10.68 -4.52 6.82
N SER A 103 -10.32 -3.65 7.76
CA SER A 103 -11.16 -3.29 8.90
C SER A 103 -10.73 -1.93 9.47
N LYS A 104 -11.59 -1.36 10.30
CA LYS A 104 -11.25 -0.21 11.14
C LYS A 104 -10.50 -0.66 12.39
N TYR A 105 -9.66 0.24 12.91
CA TYR A 105 -8.92 0.07 14.15
C TYR A 105 -8.01 -1.17 14.22
N VAL A 106 -7.46 -1.59 13.08
CA VAL A 106 -6.48 -2.69 13.01
C VAL A 106 -5.26 -2.30 13.82
N SER A 107 -4.90 -3.09 14.83
CA SER A 107 -3.71 -2.86 15.65
C SER A 107 -2.46 -2.97 14.80
N VAL A 108 -1.64 -1.92 14.80
CA VAL A 108 -0.41 -1.85 14.01
C VAL A 108 0.73 -1.25 14.84
N ASN A 109 1.95 -1.68 14.53
CA ASN A 109 3.16 -1.06 15.03
C ASN A 109 3.81 -0.27 13.90
N ILE A 110 3.65 1.06 13.90
CA ILE A 110 4.20 1.89 12.82
C ILE A 110 5.72 1.95 12.94
N ARG A 111 6.42 1.47 11.92
CA ARG A 111 7.88 1.46 11.84
C ARG A 111 8.36 2.41 10.77
N LYS A 112 9.17 3.38 11.17
CA LYS A 112 9.95 4.22 10.28
C LYS A 112 11.43 3.91 10.45
N PHE A 113 12.17 4.05 9.37
CA PHE A 113 13.62 3.95 9.42
C PHE A 113 14.16 5.26 9.94
N LYS A 114 15.27 5.20 10.68
CA LYS A 114 15.98 6.43 11.04
C LYS A 114 16.64 7.01 9.80
N GLU A 115 16.95 8.29 9.87
CA GLU A 115 17.69 8.99 8.82
C GLU A 115 18.97 8.21 8.46
N ASN A 116 19.19 8.00 7.17
CA ASN A 116 20.33 7.25 6.61
C ASN A 116 20.41 5.75 7.00
N GLU A 117 19.42 5.18 7.69
CA GLU A 117 19.41 3.75 8.02
C GLU A 117 18.68 2.90 6.97
N LEU A 118 19.32 1.80 6.55
CA LEU A 118 18.76 0.84 5.58
C LEU A 118 18.10 -0.38 6.24
N ARG A 119 18.12 -0.44 7.58
CA ARG A 119 17.58 -1.55 8.36
C ARG A 119 16.81 -1.02 9.55
N LEU A 120 15.69 -1.66 9.85
CA LEU A 120 14.99 -1.40 11.10
C LEU A 120 15.70 -2.11 12.24
N ASN A 121 15.84 -1.40 13.36
CA ASN A 121 16.28 -1.96 14.64
C ASN A 121 15.22 -1.64 15.71
N PRO A 122 14.54 -2.63 16.30
CA PRO A 122 14.68 -4.08 16.08
C PRO A 122 14.23 -4.54 14.69
N PRO A 123 14.57 -5.78 14.25
CA PRO A 123 14.11 -6.32 12.97
C PRO A 123 12.59 -6.32 12.81
N ILE A 124 12.12 -6.35 11.56
CA ILE A 124 10.70 -6.37 11.20
C ILE A 124 9.99 -7.57 11.84
N GLN A 125 8.81 -7.33 12.40
CA GLN A 125 7.91 -8.32 13.00
C GLN A 125 6.54 -8.33 12.31
N VAL A 126 5.79 -9.41 12.52
CA VAL A 126 4.36 -9.47 12.14
C VAL A 126 3.58 -8.39 12.88
N GLY A 127 2.68 -7.70 12.18
CA GLY A 127 1.93 -6.55 12.68
C GLY A 127 2.64 -5.21 12.54
N ASP A 128 3.91 -5.20 12.11
CA ASP A 128 4.60 -3.96 11.77
C ASP A 128 3.99 -3.33 10.51
N LEU A 129 3.66 -2.05 10.59
CA LEU A 129 3.30 -1.21 9.45
C LEU A 129 4.51 -0.37 9.07
N VAL A 130 5.25 -0.83 8.06
CA VAL A 130 6.56 -0.31 7.71
C VAL A 130 6.44 0.75 6.60
N HIS A 131 6.92 1.96 6.86
CA HIS A 131 7.02 3.02 5.85
C HIS A 131 8.07 2.66 4.79
N LYS A 132 7.71 2.77 3.51
CA LYS A 132 8.56 2.38 2.38
C LYS A 132 9.10 3.54 1.58
N GLU A 133 8.29 4.57 1.36
CA GLU A 133 8.63 5.95 1.04
C GLU A 133 7.37 6.66 0.54
N GLY A 134 7.37 8.00 0.62
CA GLY A 134 6.18 8.79 0.29
C GLY A 134 4.96 8.35 1.10
N PHE A 135 3.85 8.08 0.41
CA PHE A 135 2.61 7.57 0.99
C PHE A 135 2.53 6.03 1.04
N LEU A 136 3.59 5.30 0.68
CA LEU A 136 3.58 3.84 0.60
C LEU A 136 4.03 3.16 1.89
N TYR A 137 3.24 2.19 2.34
CA TYR A 137 3.51 1.37 3.51
C TYR A 137 3.34 -0.11 3.19
N ALA A 138 4.03 -0.96 3.96
CA ALA A 138 3.84 -2.40 3.93
C ALA A 138 3.45 -2.89 5.33
N LEU A 139 2.25 -3.45 5.46
CA LEU A 139 1.84 -4.20 6.64
C LEU A 139 2.36 -5.63 6.54
N ILE A 140 3.04 -6.08 7.59
CA ILE A 140 3.63 -7.42 7.66
C ILE A 140 2.61 -8.37 8.28
N LEU A 141 2.18 -9.35 7.50
CA LEU A 141 1.19 -10.34 7.85
C LEU A 141 1.84 -11.64 8.33
N PRO A 142 1.08 -12.59 8.91
CA PRO A 142 1.58 -13.94 9.19
C PRO A 142 2.25 -14.55 7.95
N GLY A 143 3.32 -15.33 8.14
CA GLY A 143 4.13 -15.84 7.03
C GLY A 143 5.16 -14.85 6.47
N TYR A 144 5.21 -13.62 6.99
CA TYR A 144 5.97 -12.49 6.44
C TYR A 144 5.47 -12.03 5.07
N ASP A 145 4.20 -12.30 4.80
CA ASP A 145 3.47 -11.78 3.66
C ASP A 145 3.26 -10.27 3.84
N ARG A 146 3.03 -9.57 2.73
CA ARG A 146 3.07 -8.11 2.69
C ARG A 146 1.81 -7.59 2.04
N LEU A 147 1.06 -6.80 2.79
CA LEU A 147 -0.03 -5.99 2.26
C LEU A 147 0.49 -4.58 2.01
N ILE A 148 0.40 -4.13 0.77
CA ILE A 148 0.77 -2.77 0.39
C ILE A 148 -0.40 -1.83 0.64
N LEU A 149 -0.10 -0.77 1.38
CA LEU A 149 -1.04 0.25 1.80
C LEU A 149 -0.59 1.62 1.29
N LEU A 150 -1.55 2.40 0.79
CA LEU A 150 -1.39 3.84 0.54
C LEU A 150 -1.96 4.60 1.72
N HIS A 151 -1.18 5.51 2.29
CA HIS A 151 -1.65 6.42 3.32
C HIS A 151 -2.52 7.52 2.69
N ILE A 152 -3.78 7.61 3.14
CA ILE A 152 -4.73 8.60 2.66
C ILE A 152 -4.64 9.85 3.54
N ARG A 153 -4.95 9.70 4.83
CA ARG A 153 -4.92 10.78 5.83
C ARG A 153 -5.03 10.22 7.24
N GLY A 154 -4.25 10.76 8.18
CA GLY A 154 -4.36 10.38 9.59
C GLY A 154 -4.15 8.87 9.79
N ILE A 155 -5.18 8.16 10.27
CA ILE A 155 -5.15 6.70 10.45
C ILE A 155 -5.66 5.90 9.24
N TRP A 156 -6.03 6.55 8.15
CA TRP A 156 -6.69 5.89 7.00
C TRP A 156 -5.70 5.46 5.94
N PHE A 157 -5.83 4.20 5.53
CA PHE A 157 -5.00 3.57 4.52
C PHE A 157 -5.86 2.83 3.50
N ARG A 158 -5.53 2.97 2.22
CA ARG A 158 -6.09 2.16 1.14
C ARG A 158 -5.20 0.95 0.90
N ALA A 159 -5.74 -0.25 0.98
CA ALA A 159 -5.04 -1.46 0.56
C ALA A 159 -5.06 -1.60 -0.97
N ILE A 160 -3.91 -1.90 -1.57
CA ILE A 160 -3.76 -1.94 -3.03
C ILE A 160 -3.15 -3.21 -3.62
N ALA A 161 -2.31 -3.94 -2.87
CA ALA A 161 -1.66 -5.16 -3.37
C ALA A 161 -1.23 -6.10 -2.23
N TYR A 162 -1.12 -7.39 -2.54
CA TYR A 162 -0.67 -8.44 -1.63
C TYR A 162 0.48 -9.24 -2.23
N PHE A 163 1.48 -9.59 -1.42
CA PHE A 163 2.62 -10.40 -1.83
C PHE A 163 3.01 -11.42 -0.76
N ASP A 164 3.00 -12.69 -1.10
CA ASP A 164 3.59 -13.81 -0.31
C ASP A 164 5.06 -14.06 -0.71
N SER A 165 5.45 -13.68 -1.92
CA SER A 165 6.83 -13.72 -2.42
C SER A 165 7.62 -12.44 -2.06
N HIS A 166 8.81 -12.61 -1.48
CA HIS A 166 9.73 -11.48 -1.27
C HIS A 166 10.20 -10.87 -2.59
N THR A 167 10.44 -11.70 -3.60
CA THR A 167 10.93 -11.25 -4.91
C THR A 167 9.89 -10.39 -5.61
N GLU A 168 8.63 -10.85 -5.70
CA GLU A 168 7.56 -10.08 -6.35
C GLU A 168 7.30 -8.75 -5.62
N TYR A 169 7.38 -8.76 -4.29
CA TYR A 169 7.30 -7.54 -3.49
C TYR A 169 8.42 -6.54 -3.82
N VAL A 170 9.67 -7.02 -3.99
CA VAL A 170 10.81 -6.15 -4.34
C VAL A 170 10.63 -5.62 -5.76
N ASP A 171 10.24 -6.47 -6.71
CA ASP A 171 10.01 -6.07 -8.11
C ASP A 171 8.91 -5.01 -8.18
N PHE A 172 7.82 -5.18 -7.43
CA PHE A 172 6.77 -4.18 -7.30
C PHE A 172 7.31 -2.82 -6.85
N LEU A 173 8.14 -2.79 -5.80
CA LEU A 173 8.73 -1.55 -5.30
C LEU A 173 9.68 -0.92 -6.32
N ASP A 174 10.50 -1.72 -6.98
CA ASP A 174 11.45 -1.24 -7.98
C ASP A 174 10.74 -0.62 -9.18
N THR A 175 9.66 -1.26 -9.66
CA THR A 175 8.80 -0.70 -10.71
C THR A 175 8.16 0.60 -10.25
N PHE A 176 7.52 0.59 -9.07
CA PHE A 176 6.83 1.75 -8.53
C PHE A 176 7.77 2.97 -8.43
N PHE A 177 8.92 2.81 -7.78
CA PHE A 177 9.86 3.90 -7.58
C PHE A 177 10.61 4.29 -8.85
N SER A 178 10.90 3.36 -9.76
CA SER A 178 11.50 3.72 -11.05
C SER A 178 10.55 4.61 -11.86
N ASN A 179 9.27 4.25 -11.92
CA ASN A 179 8.27 5.05 -12.62
C ASN A 179 8.08 6.41 -11.97
N TYR A 180 8.02 6.46 -10.63
CA TYR A 180 7.88 7.72 -9.88
C TYR A 180 9.06 8.68 -10.08
N ILE A 181 10.27 8.19 -10.35
CA ILE A 181 11.43 9.04 -10.71
C ILE A 181 11.32 9.61 -12.12
N THR A 182 10.68 8.86 -13.02
CA THR A 182 10.67 9.18 -14.47
C THR A 182 9.40 9.85 -14.97
N SER A 183 8.33 9.88 -14.16
CA SER A 183 7.07 10.57 -14.41
C SER A 183 7.16 12.05 -14.07
#